data_AF-A0A1Z2SL20-F1
#
_entry.id   AF-A0A1Z2SL20-F1
#
_cell.length_a   1.000
_cell.length_b   1.000
_cell.length_c   1.000
_cell.angle_alpha   90.00
_cell.angle_beta   90.00
_cell.angle_gamma   90.00
#
_symmetry.space_group_name_H-M   'P 1'
#
loop_
_entity.id
_entity.type
_entity.pdbx_description
1 polymer ?
#
loop_
_entity_poly.entity_id
_entity_poly.type
_entity_poly.pdbx_seq_one_letter_code
_entity_poly.pdbx_strand_id
1 'polypeptide(L)'
;MSSLFYIEKLGKLCAQIDAEFATIFPLDNKFHRRCFRRLQRAYIEARYSEHYEITVEELAYLEGEVQKLKELVERVCLGRIG
;
A
#
# COMPACT_ATOMS: atom_id res chain seq x y z
N MET A 1 -8.44 -15.91 -2.97
CA MET A 1 -9.29 -14.71 -2.99
C MET A 1 -9.21 -13.86 -1.71
N SER A 2 -8.54 -14.32 -0.65
CA SER A 2 -8.63 -13.74 0.70
C SER A 2 -7.66 -12.60 1.02
N SER A 3 -6.58 -12.39 0.26
CA SER A 3 -5.55 -11.37 0.58
C SER A 3 -5.90 -9.96 0.07
N LEU A 4 -6.59 -9.86 -1.07
CA LEU A 4 -6.96 -8.59 -1.72
C LEU A 4 -7.80 -7.69 -0.81
N PHE A 5 -8.73 -8.29 -0.06
CA PHE A 5 -9.67 -7.56 0.80
C PHE A 5 -9.03 -6.94 2.05
N TYR A 6 -7.85 -7.42 2.47
CA TYR A 6 -7.32 -7.08 3.76
C TYR A 6 -6.66 -5.70 3.78
N ILE A 7 -5.82 -5.38 2.79
CA ILE A 7 -5.10 -4.09 2.75
C ILE A 7 -6.03 -2.91 2.50
N GLU A 8 -7.07 -3.06 1.67
CA GLU A 8 -8.06 -2.01 1.45
C GLU A 8 -8.90 -1.74 2.70
N LYS A 9 -9.28 -2.81 3.41
CA LYS A 9 -10.02 -2.69 4.68
C LYS A 9 -9.18 -1.97 5.73
N LEU A 10 -7.90 -2.35 5.88
CA LEU A 10 -7.00 -1.69 6.82
C LEU A 10 -6.79 -0.22 6.46
N GLY A 11 -6.56 0.10 5.19
CA GLY A 11 -6.40 1.49 4.73
C GLY A 11 -7.60 2.37 5.12
N LYS A 12 -8.83 1.86 4.95
CA LYS A 12 -10.05 2.57 5.37
C LYS A 12 -10.15 2.79 6.88
N LEU A 13 -9.70 1.83 7.68
CA LEU A 13 -9.68 1.96 9.14
C LEU A 13 -8.62 2.98 9.58
N CYS A 14 -7.43 2.97 8.97
CA CYS A 14 -6.40 3.97 9.22
C CYS A 14 -6.87 5.38 8.85
N ALA A 15 -7.59 5.55 7.74
CA ALA A 15 -8.14 6.84 7.34
C ALA A 15 -9.18 7.41 8.34
N GLN A 16 -9.83 6.56 9.15
CA GLN A 16 -10.71 7.01 10.24
C GLN A 16 -9.92 7.49 11.47
N ILE A 17 -8.66 7.06 11.60
CA ILE A 17 -7.75 7.46 12.67
C ILE A 17 -7.13 8.81 12.35
N ASP A 18 -6.60 8.97 11.13
CA ASP A 18 -6.03 10.22 10.62
C ASP A 18 -6.28 10.31 9.10
N ALA A 19 -6.78 11.45 8.63
CA ALA A 19 -7.15 11.63 7.23
C ALA A 19 -5.94 11.56 6.28
N GLU A 20 -4.73 11.85 6.77
CA GLU A 20 -3.51 11.75 5.96
C GLU A 20 -3.24 10.31 5.50
N PHE A 21 -3.75 9.28 6.19
CA PHE A 21 -3.62 7.90 5.70
C PHE A 21 -4.33 7.67 4.36
N ALA A 22 -5.32 8.50 4.01
CA ALA A 22 -6.00 8.42 2.72
C ALA A 22 -5.13 8.92 1.54
N THR A 23 -4.02 9.62 1.81
CA THR A 23 -3.11 10.09 0.76
C THR A 23 -2.08 9.04 0.35
N ILE A 24 -1.94 7.96 1.12
CA ILE A 24 -1.01 6.86 0.85
C ILE A 24 -1.62 5.90 -0.17
N PHE A 25 -0.82 5.45 -1.15
CA PHE A 25 -1.26 4.64 -2.29
C PHE A 25 -2.41 5.29 -3.08
N PRO A 26 -2.19 6.52 -3.62
CA PRO A 26 -3.21 7.20 -4.40
C PRO A 26 -3.67 6.35 -5.59
N LEU A 27 -4.96 6.37 -5.91
CA LEU A 27 -5.56 5.61 -7.02
C LEU A 27 -6.05 6.53 -8.15
N ASP A 28 -5.46 7.71 -8.27
CA ASP A 28 -5.79 8.79 -9.21
C ASP A 28 -5.48 8.41 -10.67
N ASN A 29 -4.33 7.79 -10.95
CA ASN A 29 -3.90 7.46 -12.30
C ASN A 29 -3.83 5.96 -12.61
N LYS A 30 -3.68 5.62 -13.90
CA LYS A 30 -3.63 4.21 -14.36
C LYS A 30 -2.42 3.45 -13.81
N PHE A 31 -1.27 4.11 -13.70
CA PHE A 31 -0.03 3.52 -13.20
C PHE A 31 -0.15 3.17 -11.72
N HIS A 32 -0.64 4.08 -10.88
CA HIS A 32 -0.83 3.81 -9.45
C HIS A 32 -1.85 2.69 -9.20
N ARG A 33 -2.99 2.70 -9.92
CA ARG A 33 -3.97 1.60 -9.86
C ARG A 33 -3.38 0.25 -10.26
N ARG A 34 -2.48 0.23 -11.26
CA ARG A 34 -1.78 -0.98 -11.70
C ARG A 34 -0.79 -1.46 -10.62
N CYS A 35 0.03 -0.56 -10.07
CA CYS A 35 0.97 -0.86 -9.00
C CYS A 35 0.25 -1.43 -7.77
N PHE A 36 -0.84 -0.79 -7.35
CA PHE A 36 -1.61 -1.24 -6.19
C PHE A 36 -2.18 -2.66 -6.39
N ARG A 37 -2.74 -2.96 -7.57
CA ARG A 37 -3.18 -4.34 -7.88
C ARG A 37 -2.02 -5.35 -7.90
N ARG A 38 -0.85 -4.96 -8.40
CA ARG A 38 0.35 -5.81 -8.36
C ARG A 38 0.78 -6.08 -6.93
N LEU A 39 0.75 -5.08 -6.05
CA LEU A 39 1.02 -5.22 -4.62
C LEU A 39 0.04 -6.20 -3.96
N GLN A 40 -1.26 -6.06 -4.21
CA GLN A 40 -2.26 -6.95 -3.62
C GLN A 40 -2.09 -8.41 -4.07
N ARG A 41 -1.75 -8.64 -5.34
CA ARG A 41 -1.50 -9.98 -5.90
C ARG A 41 -0.18 -10.57 -5.38
N ALA A 42 0.83 -9.74 -5.15
CA ALA A 42 2.17 -10.16 -4.73
C ALA A 42 2.14 -11.08 -3.50
N TYR A 43 1.26 -10.82 -2.54
CA TYR A 43 1.19 -11.58 -1.29
C TYR A 43 1.04 -13.10 -1.50
N ILE A 44 0.32 -13.51 -2.54
CA ILE A 44 0.13 -14.92 -2.90
C ILE A 44 0.98 -15.26 -4.13
N GLU A 45 0.85 -14.48 -5.20
CA GLU A 45 1.39 -14.87 -6.50
C GLU A 45 2.91 -14.80 -6.57
N ALA A 46 3.56 -13.86 -5.88
CA ALA A 46 5.02 -13.75 -5.93
C ALA A 46 5.73 -14.98 -5.32
N ARG A 47 5.03 -15.79 -4.51
CA ARG A 47 5.57 -17.01 -3.89
C ARG A 47 5.20 -18.30 -4.62
N TYR A 48 4.09 -18.29 -5.36
CA TYR A 48 3.48 -19.53 -5.88
C TYR A 48 3.19 -19.49 -7.38
N SER A 49 3.45 -18.37 -8.07
CA SER A 49 3.22 -18.23 -9.50
C SER A 49 4.47 -17.75 -10.21
N GLU A 50 4.89 -18.51 -11.21
CA GLU A 50 5.98 -18.14 -12.12
C GLU A 50 5.57 -17.00 -13.08
N HIS A 51 4.28 -16.67 -13.15
CA HIS A 51 3.74 -15.61 -14.02
C HIS A 51 3.58 -14.26 -13.32
N TYR A 52 4.03 -14.16 -12.06
CA TYR A 52 4.01 -12.88 -11.37
C TYR A 52 5.13 -11.98 -11.88
N GLU A 53 4.76 -10.95 -12.64
CA GLU A 53 5.67 -9.94 -13.14
C GLU A 53 5.40 -8.58 -12.51
N ILE A 54 6.47 -7.89 -12.13
CA ILE A 54 6.49 -6.49 -11.71
C ILE A 54 7.75 -5.83 -12.25
N THR A 55 7.63 -4.63 -12.77
CA THR A 55 8.78 -3.87 -13.30
C THR A 55 9.53 -3.16 -12.16
N VAL A 56 10.80 -2.82 -12.41
CA VAL A 56 11.62 -2.05 -11.46
C VAL A 56 10.99 -0.69 -11.15
N GLU A 57 10.38 -0.04 -12.15
CA GLU A 57 9.68 1.24 -11.97
C GLU A 57 8.47 1.11 -11.05
N GLU A 58 7.64 0.08 -11.26
CA GLU A 58 6.51 -0.22 -10.37
C GLU A 58 6.98 -0.53 -8.95
N LEU A 59 8.08 -1.27 -8.80
CA LEU A 59 8.65 -1.62 -7.50
C LEU A 59 9.19 -0.40 -6.76
N ALA A 60 9.95 0.46 -7.44
CA ALA A 60 10.49 1.69 -6.87
C ALA A 60 9.37 2.66 -6.42
N TYR A 61 8.29 2.75 -7.21
CA TYR A 61 7.10 3.50 -6.80
C TYR A 61 6.48 2.93 -5.51
N LEU A 62 6.27 1.60 -5.46
CA LEU A 62 5.68 0.96 -4.28
C LEU A 62 6.55 1.11 -3.03
N GLU A 63 7.87 1.02 -3.19
CA GLU A 63 8.83 1.27 -2.10
C GLU A 63 8.70 2.69 -1.55
N GLY A 64 8.62 3.70 -2.44
CA GLY A 64 8.41 5.09 -2.05
C GLY A 64 7.11 5.30 -1.26
N GLU A 65 6.00 4.68 -1.70
CA GLU A 65 4.73 4.75 -0.98
C GLU A 65 4.78 4.06 0.39
N VAL A 66 5.48 2.92 0.49
CA VAL A 66 5.71 2.25 1.78
C VAL A 66 6.54 3.10 2.73
N GLN A 67 7.53 3.83 2.22
CA GLN A 67 8.36 4.71 3.03
C GLN A 67 7.56 5.89 3.59
N LYS A 68 6.74 6.54 2.76
CA LYS A 68 5.79 7.58 3.21
C LYS A 68 4.82 7.05 4.27
N LEU A 69 4.32 5.82 4.09
CA LEU A 69 3.44 5.19 5.07
C LEU A 69 4.14 5.02 6.42
N LYS A 70 5.38 4.55 6.43
CA LYS A 70 6.16 4.36 7.67
C LYS A 70 6.34 5.66 8.43
N GLU A 71 6.75 6.72 7.73
CA GLU A 71 6.94 8.06 8.30
C GLU A 71 5.63 8.62 8.87
N LEU A 72 4.52 8.43 8.14
CA LEU A 72 3.20 8.86 8.60
C LEU A 72 2.75 8.11 9.86
N VAL A 73 2.90 6.78 9.89
CA VAL A 73 2.57 5.95 11.06
C VAL A 73 3.38 6.41 12.28
N GLU A 74 4.70 6.58 12.12
CA GLU A 74 5.58 7.02 13.20
C GLU A 74 5.14 8.37 13.78
N ARG A 75 4.93 9.36 12.91
CA ARG A 75 4.49 10.70 13.30
C ARG A 75 3.14 10.67 14.04
N VAL A 76 2.15 9.97 13.50
CA VAL A 76 0.80 9.90 14.11
C VAL A 76 0.83 9.16 15.44
N CYS A 77 1.57 8.05 15.53
CA CYS A 77 1.68 7.28 16.77
C CYS A 77 2.41 8.07 17.87
N LEU A 78 3.55 8.68 17.55
CA LEU A 78 4.31 9.48 18.53
C LEU A 78 3.51 10.71 18.98
N GLY A 79 2.77 11.36 18.08
CA GLY A 79 1.91 12.50 18.42
C GLY A 79 0.74 12.17 19.36
N ARG A 80 0.41 10.90 19.56
CA ARG A 80 -0.67 10.44 20.47
C ARG A 80 -0.18 9.93 21.82
N ILE A 81 1.11 9.64 21.93
CA ILE A 81 1.74 9.16 23.16
C ILE A 81 2.30 10.35 23.97
N GLY A 82 2.42 11.53 23.34
CA GLY A 82 2.78 12.80 23.97
C GLY A 82 1.67 13.41 24.83
#